data_AF-A0A2R6AED5-F1
#
_entry.id   AF-A0A2R6AED5-F1
#
_cell.length_a   1.000
_cell.length_b   1.000
_cell.length_c   1.000
_cell.angle_alpha   90.00
_cell.angle_beta   90.00
_cell.angle_gamma   90.00
#
_symmetry.space_group_name_H-M   'P 1'
#
loop_
_entity.id
_entity.type
_entity.pdbx_description
1 polymer ?
#
loop_
_entity_poly.entity_id
_entity_poly.type
_entity_poly.pdbx_seq_one_letter_code
_entity_poly.pdbx_strand_id
1 'polypeptide(L)'
;MKNMEVYTPGHGLITDSLILQGICRYLAWHSVYDARIIRIGDRFKINFQHDLRLTDTEYTEYFENLRLACQTYLERQQINSSQIIEKIYTANINLPIFKRWLNQLLDSLNKISLMDFSENHKIVKKEGRNAKGKNLITLYLPLSSVYGKYVITNYRSSQTNYSVCDQCFLFANLGLIYGTTVLRSNKGDKSSVVFTTFLPQTETQLLDLLLLQRLTEFAHHEFLNSDVPLLACPLYFLSFGETMISVENIQALIWRIEKNGNFQRSLDVSLIRLDKILEFISAVKLQIPSWPKIVNKIIQDKSGDGQIILSDIAEALVFGTRDTYKIIRRLVSYVMNGEEKDEIAKVLDKVTLTLERTTKEQ
;
A
#
# COMPACT_ATOMS: atom_id res chain seq x y z
N MET A 1 -4.32 31.57 13.06
CA MET A 1 -4.05 30.43 12.17
C MET A 1 -5.16 30.34 11.14
N LYS A 2 -4.86 30.04 9.87
CA LYS A 2 -5.87 29.96 8.80
C LYS A 2 -6.34 28.51 8.68
N ASN A 3 -7.65 28.29 8.62
CA ASN A 3 -8.21 26.98 8.25
C ASN A 3 -7.89 26.73 6.78
N MET A 4 -7.21 25.62 6.50
CA MET A 4 -6.91 25.17 5.15
C MET A 4 -7.66 23.88 4.85
N GLU A 5 -8.10 23.77 3.60
CA GLU A 5 -8.77 22.58 3.07
C GLU A 5 -8.06 22.15 1.79
N VAL A 6 -7.76 20.85 1.70
CA VAL A 6 -7.12 20.23 0.55
C VAL A 6 -7.94 19.03 0.10
N TYR A 7 -8.06 18.82 -1.21
CA TYR A 7 -8.84 17.73 -1.79
C TYR A 7 -7.98 16.89 -2.72
N THR A 8 -8.06 15.56 -2.61
CA THR A 8 -7.42 14.70 -3.61
C THR A 8 -8.11 14.85 -4.98
N PRO A 9 -7.41 14.68 -6.11
CA PRO A 9 -7.85 15.17 -7.41
C PRO A 9 -9.05 14.46 -8.07
N GLY A 10 -9.41 13.24 -7.64
CA GLY A 10 -10.45 12.44 -8.30
C GLY A 10 -9.95 11.65 -9.51
N HIS A 11 -8.76 11.07 -9.40
CA HIS A 11 -8.24 10.05 -10.31
C HIS A 11 -8.74 8.64 -9.98
N GLY A 12 -9.47 8.45 -8.89
CA GLY A 12 -10.05 7.16 -8.50
C GLY A 12 -9.34 6.58 -7.29
N LEU A 13 -10.02 5.66 -6.60
CA LEU A 13 -9.70 5.32 -5.21
C LEU A 13 -8.23 4.98 -4.96
N ILE A 14 -7.59 4.19 -5.83
CA ILE A 14 -6.18 3.79 -5.65
C ILE A 14 -5.23 4.98 -5.79
N THR A 15 -5.34 5.74 -6.88
CA THR A 15 -4.47 6.91 -7.09
C THR A 15 -4.71 7.97 -6.02
N ASP A 16 -5.98 8.26 -5.68
CA ASP A 16 -6.32 9.23 -4.65
C ASP A 16 -5.87 8.78 -3.25
N SER A 17 -5.87 7.47 -2.96
CA SER A 17 -5.33 6.94 -1.69
C SER A 17 -3.82 7.09 -1.62
N LEU A 18 -3.10 6.86 -2.73
CA LEU A 18 -1.66 7.12 -2.80
C LEU A 18 -1.37 8.63 -2.64
N ILE A 19 -2.11 9.49 -3.33
CA ILE A 19 -1.97 10.94 -3.18
C ILE A 19 -2.25 11.37 -1.73
N LEU A 20 -3.30 10.83 -1.10
CA LEU A 20 -3.59 11.05 0.32
C LEU A 20 -2.38 10.72 1.19
N GLN A 21 -1.81 9.51 1.04
CA GLN A 21 -0.64 9.09 1.82
C GLN A 21 0.59 9.97 1.58
N GLY A 22 0.78 10.45 0.35
CA GLY A 22 1.81 11.44 0.03
C GLY A 22 1.56 12.78 0.73
N ILE A 23 0.32 13.27 0.74
CA ILE A 23 -0.06 14.52 1.41
C ILE A 23 0.14 14.38 2.93
N CYS A 24 -0.29 13.25 3.52
CA CYS A 24 -0.07 12.97 4.93
C CYS A 24 1.41 13.09 5.29
N ARG A 25 2.29 12.43 4.52
CA ARG A 25 3.74 12.50 4.76
C ARG A 25 4.28 13.93 4.61
N TYR A 26 3.81 14.65 3.60
CA TYR A 26 4.20 16.04 3.37
C TYR A 26 3.78 16.94 4.56
N LEU A 27 2.56 16.80 5.06
CA LEU A 27 2.09 17.51 6.25
C LEU A 27 2.94 17.17 7.48
N ALA A 28 3.31 15.89 7.65
CA ALA A 28 4.17 15.47 8.76
C ALA A 28 5.58 16.08 8.70
N TRP A 29 6.16 16.25 7.50
CA TRP A 29 7.42 16.98 7.34
C TRP A 29 7.29 18.45 7.75
N HIS A 30 6.11 19.02 7.56
CA HIS A 30 5.75 20.36 8.04
C HIS A 30 5.35 20.42 9.51
N SER A 31 5.56 19.36 10.29
CA SER A 31 5.12 19.26 11.69
C SER A 31 3.61 19.48 11.88
N VAL A 32 2.82 19.22 10.84
CA VAL A 32 1.36 19.24 10.91
C VAL A 32 0.87 17.84 11.23
N TYR A 33 0.41 17.64 12.47
CA TYR A 33 -0.13 16.37 12.96
C TYR A 33 -1.61 16.45 13.32
N ASP A 34 -2.09 17.65 13.68
CA ASP A 34 -3.50 17.94 13.94
C ASP A 34 -4.20 18.28 12.62
N ALA A 35 -4.64 17.24 11.92
CA ALA A 35 -5.43 17.35 10.71
C ALA A 35 -6.47 16.24 10.65
N ARG A 36 -7.63 16.57 10.08
CA ARG A 36 -8.77 15.68 9.95
C ARG A 36 -8.95 15.28 8.50
N ILE A 37 -9.12 13.99 8.26
CA ILE A 37 -9.22 13.41 6.93
C ILE A 37 -10.59 12.77 6.78
N ILE A 38 -11.33 13.20 5.76
CA ILE A 38 -12.72 12.77 5.50
C ILE A 38 -12.77 12.13 4.12
N ARG A 39 -13.35 10.94 4.01
CA ARG A 39 -13.59 10.25 2.73
C ARG A 39 -14.87 10.77 2.08
N ILE A 40 -14.78 11.10 0.80
CA ILE A 40 -15.88 11.57 -0.04
C ILE A 40 -15.91 10.71 -1.31
N GLY A 41 -16.62 9.58 -1.25
CA GLY A 41 -16.61 8.57 -2.30
C GLY A 41 -15.20 7.97 -2.48
N ASP A 42 -14.60 8.20 -3.65
CA ASP A 42 -13.23 7.78 -3.99
C ASP A 42 -12.17 8.85 -3.72
N ARG A 43 -12.57 9.99 -3.13
CA ARG A 43 -11.71 11.14 -2.86
C ARG A 43 -11.58 11.40 -1.37
N PHE A 44 -10.67 12.28 -1.00
CA PHE A 44 -10.44 12.67 0.38
C PHE A 44 -10.37 14.19 0.52
N LYS A 45 -10.96 14.69 1.60
CA LYS A 45 -10.85 16.07 2.07
C LYS A 45 -9.99 16.09 3.33
N ILE A 46 -9.02 16.99 3.37
CA ILE A 46 -8.04 17.12 4.46
C ILE A 46 -8.14 18.53 5.03
N ASN A 47 -8.49 18.64 6.31
CA ASN A 47 -8.67 19.92 7.01
C ASN A 47 -7.60 20.08 8.08
N PHE A 48 -6.92 21.22 8.10
CA PHE A 48 -5.89 21.52 9.10
C PHE A 48 -5.76 23.03 9.34
N GLN A 49 -5.17 23.40 10.47
CA GLN A 49 -4.93 24.79 10.85
C GLN A 49 -3.43 25.07 10.84
N HIS A 50 -2.85 25.34 9.68
CA HIS A 50 -1.43 25.65 9.59
C HIS A 50 -1.16 26.60 8.41
N ASP A 51 -0.17 27.47 8.51
CA ASP A 51 0.32 28.20 7.33
C ASP A 51 1.44 27.37 6.70
N LEU A 52 1.18 26.74 5.56
CA LEU A 52 2.16 25.97 4.81
C LEU A 52 2.97 26.92 3.92
N ARG A 53 3.96 27.60 4.51
CA ARG A 53 5.00 28.30 3.75
C ARG A 53 6.29 27.52 3.91
N LEU A 54 6.69 26.83 2.84
CA LEU A 54 8.06 26.33 2.76
C LEU A 54 9.02 27.49 2.58
N THR A 55 10.12 27.47 3.32
CA THR A 55 11.35 28.09 2.84
C THR A 55 12.03 27.17 1.82
N ASP A 56 12.74 27.74 0.84
CA ASP A 56 13.48 26.95 -0.17
C ASP A 56 14.51 25.98 0.47
N THR A 57 14.97 26.29 1.69
CA THR A 57 15.90 25.47 2.48
C THR A 57 15.26 24.20 3.04
N GLU A 58 14.07 24.29 3.63
CA GLU A 58 13.34 23.13 4.18
C GLU A 58 12.87 22.19 3.05
N TYR A 59 12.53 22.78 1.91
CA TYR A 59 12.18 22.05 0.70
C TYR A 59 13.28 21.10 0.24
N THR A 60 14.52 21.59 0.27
CA THR A 60 15.68 20.84 -0.22
C THR A 60 15.91 19.61 0.67
N GLU A 61 15.90 19.78 1.99
CA GLU A 61 16.23 18.72 2.95
C GLU A 61 15.30 17.50 2.88
N TYR A 62 13.98 17.68 2.80
CA TYR A 62 13.04 16.54 2.81
C TYR A 62 13.10 15.69 1.54
N PHE A 63 13.43 16.29 0.40
CA PHE A 63 13.47 15.60 -0.88
C PHE A 63 14.87 15.17 -1.31
N GLU A 64 15.93 15.63 -0.65
CA GLU A 64 17.31 15.27 -0.98
C GLU A 64 17.53 13.76 -0.97
N ASN A 65 17.01 13.03 0.03
CA ASN A 65 17.18 11.58 0.08
C ASN A 65 16.54 10.87 -1.13
N LEU A 66 15.37 11.33 -1.57
CA LEU A 66 14.68 10.79 -2.75
C LEU A 66 15.42 11.18 -4.04
N ARG A 67 15.92 12.42 -4.12
CA ARG A 67 16.71 12.94 -5.23
C ARG A 67 18.00 12.15 -5.40
N LEU A 68 18.78 12.00 -4.33
CA LEU A 68 20.04 11.26 -4.29
C LEU A 68 19.84 9.78 -4.65
N ALA A 69 18.80 9.15 -4.11
CA ALA A 69 18.45 7.77 -4.43
C ALA A 69 18.19 7.58 -5.93
N CYS A 70 17.38 8.48 -6.52
CA CYS A 70 17.06 8.44 -7.94
C CYS A 70 18.29 8.70 -8.83
N GLN A 71 19.09 9.72 -8.51
CA GLN A 71 20.33 10.04 -9.23
C GLN A 71 21.35 8.89 -9.17
N THR A 72 21.57 8.32 -7.98
CA THR A 72 22.47 7.19 -7.78
C THR A 72 22.06 5.99 -8.64
N TYR A 73 20.77 5.67 -8.71
CA TYR A 73 20.29 4.61 -9.59
C TYR A 73 20.49 4.96 -11.07
N LEU A 74 20.18 6.18 -11.49
CA LEU A 74 20.30 6.58 -12.90
C LEU A 74 21.75 6.53 -13.39
N GLU A 75 22.71 6.89 -12.54
CA GLU A 75 24.14 6.83 -12.82
C GLU A 75 24.69 5.40 -12.78
N ARG A 76 24.42 4.65 -11.70
CA ARG A 76 25.08 3.37 -11.40
C ARG A 76 24.27 2.14 -11.78
N GLN A 77 22.97 2.30 -12.04
CA GLN A 77 22.03 1.21 -12.34
C GLN A 77 21.94 0.15 -11.22
N GLN A 78 22.24 0.54 -9.98
CA GLN A 78 22.21 -0.32 -8.80
C GLN A 78 20.86 -0.21 -8.07
N ILE A 79 20.06 -1.28 -8.12
CA ILE A 79 18.71 -1.33 -7.51
C ILE A 79 18.81 -1.17 -5.99
N ASN A 80 19.77 -1.86 -5.38
CA ASN A 80 20.08 -1.87 -3.95
C ASN A 80 20.84 -0.62 -3.46
N SER A 81 20.71 0.49 -4.19
CA SER A 81 21.30 1.78 -3.79
C SER A 81 20.51 2.45 -2.66
N SER A 82 19.22 2.13 -2.52
CA SER A 82 18.38 2.60 -1.42
C SER A 82 17.08 1.79 -1.35
N GLN A 83 16.47 1.73 -0.15
CA GLN A 83 15.17 1.09 0.05
C GLN A 83 14.03 1.76 -0.76
N ILE A 84 14.18 3.05 -1.08
CA ILE A 84 13.27 3.78 -1.97
C ILE A 84 13.28 3.14 -3.36
N ILE A 85 14.46 2.98 -3.95
CA ILE A 85 14.62 2.44 -5.30
C ILE A 85 14.21 0.97 -5.35
N GLU A 86 14.62 0.18 -4.36
CA GLU A 86 14.20 -1.22 -4.22
C GLU A 86 12.67 -1.32 -4.24
N LYS A 87 11.97 -0.50 -3.45
CA LYS A 87 10.51 -0.53 -3.39
C LYS A 87 9.83 -0.13 -4.69
N ILE A 88 10.25 0.96 -5.34
CA ILE A 88 9.67 1.35 -6.65
C ILE A 88 9.99 0.28 -7.70
N TYR A 89 11.18 -0.33 -7.64
CA TYR A 89 11.56 -1.41 -8.55
C TYR A 89 10.71 -2.66 -8.34
N THR A 90 10.51 -3.10 -7.09
CA THR A 90 9.66 -4.23 -6.73
C THR A 90 8.20 -3.97 -7.11
N ALA A 91 7.72 -2.73 -6.98
CA ALA A 91 6.40 -2.31 -7.44
C ALA A 91 6.22 -2.38 -8.97
N ASN A 92 7.30 -2.27 -9.73
CA ASN A 92 7.25 -2.10 -11.17
C ASN A 92 7.23 -3.44 -11.93
N ILE A 93 6.05 -3.83 -12.41
CA ILE A 93 5.90 -4.99 -13.32
C ILE A 93 6.44 -4.72 -14.74
N ASN A 94 6.71 -3.47 -15.12
CA ASN A 94 7.19 -3.07 -16.44
C ASN A 94 8.59 -2.44 -16.34
N LEU A 95 9.62 -3.27 -16.13
CA LEU A 95 11.00 -2.80 -15.94
C LEU A 95 11.52 -1.81 -17.01
N PRO A 96 11.20 -1.94 -18.32
CA PRO A 96 11.66 -0.98 -19.33
C PRO A 96 11.26 0.48 -19.09
N ILE A 97 10.16 0.75 -18.39
CA ILE A 97 9.72 2.14 -18.10
C ILE A 97 10.38 2.73 -16.85
N PHE A 98 11.15 1.93 -16.09
CA PHE A 98 11.64 2.33 -14.77
C PHE A 98 12.52 3.59 -14.81
N LYS A 99 13.49 3.66 -15.73
CA LYS A 99 14.34 4.86 -15.88
C LYS A 99 13.52 6.11 -16.20
N ARG A 100 12.54 5.99 -17.09
CA ARG A 100 11.66 7.10 -17.46
C ARG A 100 10.82 7.55 -16.26
N TRP A 101 10.32 6.60 -15.48
CA TRP A 101 9.59 6.89 -14.24
C TRP A 101 10.46 7.70 -13.29
N LEU A 102 11.68 7.25 -12.99
CA LEU A 102 12.58 7.96 -12.07
C LEU A 102 12.96 9.36 -12.56
N ASN A 103 13.22 9.53 -13.86
CA ASN A 103 13.46 10.87 -14.42
C ASN A 103 12.24 11.79 -14.24
N GLN A 104 11.03 11.30 -14.54
CA GLN A 104 9.81 12.08 -14.34
C GLN A 104 9.54 12.38 -12.86
N LEU A 105 9.92 11.48 -11.96
CA LEU A 105 9.83 11.71 -10.52
C LEU A 105 10.79 12.82 -10.10
N LEU A 106 12.05 12.76 -10.52
CA LEU A 106 13.04 13.82 -10.28
C LEU A 106 12.59 15.18 -10.81
N ASP A 107 12.05 15.24 -12.04
CA ASP A 107 11.55 16.48 -12.62
C ASP A 107 10.38 17.07 -11.81
N SER A 108 9.56 16.21 -11.21
CA SER A 108 8.40 16.60 -10.41
C SER A 108 8.80 17.10 -9.01
N LEU A 109 9.97 16.69 -8.49
CA LEU A 109 10.51 17.14 -7.20
C LEU A 109 10.82 18.63 -7.14
N ASN A 110 10.67 19.40 -8.22
CA ASN A 110 10.94 20.84 -8.25
C ASN A 110 9.65 21.69 -8.35
N LYS A 111 8.45 21.08 -8.27
CA LYS A 111 7.17 21.74 -8.62
C LYS A 111 6.05 21.53 -7.61
N ILE A 112 6.39 21.41 -6.33
CA ILE A 112 5.43 21.07 -5.27
C ILE A 112 4.61 22.29 -4.88
N SER A 113 3.29 22.15 -4.93
CA SER A 113 2.36 23.08 -4.30
C SER A 113 1.15 22.28 -3.82
N LEU A 114 0.97 22.22 -2.49
CA LEU A 114 -0.22 21.56 -1.91
C LEU A 114 -1.49 22.36 -2.21
N MET A 115 -1.37 23.69 -2.37
CA MET A 115 -2.51 24.59 -2.60
C MET A 115 -3.20 24.37 -3.95
N ASP A 116 -2.54 23.67 -4.87
CA ASP A 116 -3.13 23.33 -6.17
C ASP A 116 -4.23 22.27 -6.04
N PHE A 117 -4.21 21.45 -4.98
CA PHE A 117 -5.18 20.39 -4.72
C PHE A 117 -6.52 20.93 -4.21
N SER A 118 -7.32 21.38 -5.17
CA SER A 118 -8.70 21.83 -4.99
C SER A 118 -9.71 20.76 -5.40
N GLU A 119 -10.97 20.95 -5.02
CA GLU A 119 -12.06 20.04 -5.39
C GLU A 119 -12.18 19.83 -6.91
N ASN A 120 -11.81 20.81 -7.73
CA ASN A 120 -11.89 20.73 -9.19
C ASN A 120 -10.52 20.54 -9.88
N HIS A 121 -9.47 20.15 -9.14
CA HIS A 121 -8.08 20.04 -9.65
C HIS A 121 -7.99 19.33 -10.99
N LYS A 122 -8.53 18.10 -11.10
CA LYS A 122 -8.48 17.28 -12.32
C LYS A 122 -9.07 17.97 -13.55
N ILE A 123 -10.16 18.72 -13.37
CA ILE A 123 -10.82 19.46 -14.45
C ILE A 123 -9.96 20.66 -14.85
N VAL A 124 -9.48 21.43 -13.88
CA VAL A 124 -8.65 22.63 -14.10
C VAL A 124 -7.34 22.29 -14.80
N LYS A 125 -6.66 21.22 -14.37
CA LYS A 125 -5.40 20.74 -14.96
C LYS A 125 -5.62 19.91 -16.24
N LYS A 126 -6.87 19.64 -16.63
CA LYS A 126 -7.26 18.88 -17.83
C LYS A 126 -6.61 17.49 -17.87
N GLU A 127 -6.58 16.81 -16.73
CA GLU A 127 -5.97 15.49 -16.56
C GLU A 127 -6.94 14.37 -16.95
N GLY A 128 -6.40 13.16 -17.15
CA GLY A 128 -7.17 11.94 -17.44
C GLY A 128 -6.77 11.27 -18.75
N ARG A 129 -7.69 10.46 -19.29
CA ARG A 129 -7.48 9.78 -20.58
C ARG A 129 -7.61 10.77 -21.72
N ASN A 130 -6.74 10.64 -22.72
CA ASN A 130 -6.68 11.55 -23.88
C ASN A 130 -6.43 13.02 -23.50
N ALA A 131 -5.85 13.26 -22.32
CA ALA A 131 -5.50 14.59 -21.88
C ALA A 131 -4.50 15.23 -22.85
N LYS A 132 -4.83 16.43 -23.33
CA LYS A 132 -4.01 17.23 -24.26
C LYS A 132 -3.27 18.38 -23.56
N GLY A 133 -3.19 18.34 -22.23
CA GLY A 133 -2.47 19.34 -21.45
C GLY A 133 -0.98 19.36 -21.82
N LYS A 134 -0.41 20.57 -21.87
CA LYS A 134 1.05 20.74 -21.91
C LYS A 134 1.58 20.31 -20.53
N ASN A 135 2.62 19.48 -20.49
CA ASN A 135 3.28 19.01 -19.27
C ASN A 135 2.46 18.03 -18.41
N LEU A 136 1.87 17.00 -19.03
CA LEU A 136 1.27 15.88 -18.30
C LEU A 136 2.15 14.64 -18.36
N ILE A 137 2.22 13.93 -17.24
CA ILE A 137 2.97 12.69 -17.04
C ILE A 137 2.02 11.50 -17.13
N THR A 138 2.46 10.44 -17.81
CA THR A 138 1.73 9.16 -17.82
C THR A 138 1.69 8.56 -16.42
N LEU A 139 0.49 8.29 -15.91
CA LEU A 139 0.32 7.59 -14.65
C LEU A 139 0.54 6.09 -14.86
N TYR A 140 1.53 5.53 -14.16
CA TYR A 140 1.91 4.12 -14.32
C TYR A 140 0.94 3.18 -13.60
N LEU A 141 0.92 1.90 -14.03
CA LEU A 141 0.02 0.89 -13.47
C LEU A 141 0.11 0.75 -11.94
N PRO A 142 1.30 0.73 -11.30
CA PRO A 142 1.38 0.65 -9.85
C PRO A 142 0.71 1.84 -9.13
N LEU A 143 0.54 2.98 -9.80
CA LEU A 143 -0.03 4.20 -9.23
C LEU A 143 -1.54 4.36 -9.52
N SER A 144 -2.17 3.45 -10.27
CA SER A 144 -3.59 3.58 -10.63
C SER A 144 -4.39 2.30 -10.78
N SER A 145 -3.72 1.16 -10.97
CA SER A 145 -4.24 -0.17 -11.30
C SER A 145 -5.15 -0.27 -12.55
N VAL A 146 -6.08 0.65 -12.75
CA VAL A 146 -7.12 0.65 -13.78
C VAL A 146 -6.65 1.30 -15.08
N TYR A 147 -5.67 2.20 -15.01
CA TYR A 147 -5.25 3.00 -16.15
C TYR A 147 -4.04 2.41 -16.89
N GLY A 148 -4.27 1.27 -17.52
CA GLY A 148 -3.33 0.67 -18.46
C GLY A 148 -3.32 1.34 -19.85
N LYS A 149 -2.40 0.84 -20.70
CA LYS A 149 -2.18 1.31 -22.08
C LYS A 149 -3.43 1.19 -22.97
N TYR A 150 -4.29 0.21 -22.72
CA TYR A 150 -5.42 -0.12 -23.60
C TYR A 150 -6.77 0.25 -22.97
N VAL A 151 -7.65 0.84 -23.79
CA VAL A 151 -9.06 1.04 -23.47
C VAL A 151 -9.88 0.39 -24.56
N ILE A 152 -10.87 -0.40 -24.16
CA ILE A 152 -11.88 -0.90 -25.07
C ILE A 152 -13.03 0.11 -25.07
N THR A 153 -13.15 0.86 -26.16
CA THR A 153 -14.32 1.72 -26.43
C THR A 153 -14.95 1.23 -27.71
N ASN A 154 -16.26 0.97 -27.71
CA ASN A 154 -17.01 0.52 -28.89
C ASN A 154 -16.41 -0.74 -29.55
N TYR A 155 -16.08 -1.76 -28.75
CA TYR A 155 -15.47 -3.02 -29.22
C TYR A 155 -14.12 -2.87 -29.96
N ARG A 156 -13.50 -1.68 -29.93
CA ARG A 156 -12.16 -1.41 -30.47
C ARG A 156 -11.20 -1.06 -29.33
N SER A 157 -10.04 -1.71 -29.33
CA SER A 157 -8.96 -1.35 -28.42
C SER A 157 -8.21 -0.13 -28.95
N SER A 158 -8.13 0.93 -28.14
CA SER A 158 -7.31 2.10 -28.43
C SER A 158 -6.22 2.22 -27.37
N GLN A 159 -5.00 2.55 -27.80
CA GLN A 159 -3.90 2.82 -26.89
C GLN A 159 -4.01 4.27 -26.40
N THR A 160 -4.53 4.48 -25.19
CA THR A 160 -4.70 5.83 -24.63
C THR A 160 -4.16 5.88 -23.21
N ASN A 161 -3.08 6.64 -23.05
CA ASN A 161 -2.48 6.87 -21.74
C ASN A 161 -3.44 7.67 -20.86
N TYR A 162 -3.39 7.40 -19.56
CA TYR A 162 -3.95 8.27 -18.55
C TYR A 162 -2.83 9.18 -18.05
N SER A 163 -3.03 10.49 -18.16
CA SER A 163 -2.00 11.46 -17.82
C SER A 163 -2.46 12.38 -16.69
N VAL A 164 -1.52 12.71 -15.80
CA VAL A 164 -1.72 13.58 -14.64
C VAL A 164 -0.64 14.66 -14.60
N CYS A 165 -0.79 15.69 -13.80
CA CYS A 165 0.20 16.73 -13.59
C CYS A 165 1.34 16.23 -12.69
N ASP A 166 2.42 17.01 -12.65
CA ASP A 166 3.63 16.70 -11.89
C ASP A 166 3.36 16.51 -10.38
N GLN A 167 2.40 17.25 -9.81
CA GLN A 167 2.03 17.12 -8.39
C GLN A 167 1.28 15.82 -8.11
N CYS A 168 0.24 15.51 -8.90
CA CYS A 168 -0.49 14.25 -8.77
C CYS A 168 0.47 13.06 -8.89
N PHE A 169 1.40 13.12 -9.85
CA PHE A 169 2.42 12.10 -10.05
C PHE A 169 3.36 11.99 -8.85
N LEU A 170 3.89 13.11 -8.37
CA LEU A 170 4.79 13.14 -7.22
C LEU A 170 4.10 12.60 -5.95
N PHE A 171 2.94 13.13 -5.58
CA PHE A 171 2.25 12.74 -4.35
C PHE A 171 1.81 11.27 -4.39
N ALA A 172 1.41 10.75 -5.55
CA ALA A 172 1.15 9.32 -5.71
C ALA A 172 2.42 8.47 -5.48
N ASN A 173 3.59 8.94 -5.95
CA ASN A 173 4.86 8.27 -5.68
C ASN A 173 5.25 8.33 -4.20
N LEU A 174 5.05 9.48 -3.53
CA LEU A 174 5.27 9.57 -2.08
C LEU A 174 4.35 8.60 -1.33
N GLY A 175 3.09 8.47 -1.74
CA GLY A 175 2.19 7.46 -1.20
C GLY A 175 2.65 6.03 -1.40
N LEU A 176 3.20 5.72 -2.58
CA LEU A 176 3.78 4.40 -2.86
C LEU A 176 4.99 4.13 -1.96
N ILE A 177 5.90 5.11 -1.83
CA ILE A 177 7.15 4.96 -1.08
C ILE A 177 6.88 4.87 0.43
N TYR A 178 6.02 5.73 0.96
CA TYR A 178 5.85 5.90 2.40
C TYR A 178 4.61 5.20 2.95
N GLY A 179 3.51 5.11 2.19
CA GLY A 179 2.19 4.67 2.69
C GLY A 179 1.65 3.38 2.08
N THR A 180 2.49 2.58 1.43
CA THR A 180 2.03 1.35 0.76
C THR A 180 2.97 0.19 1.05
N THR A 181 2.48 -1.00 1.38
CA THR A 181 3.30 -2.22 1.37
C THR A 181 3.30 -2.84 -0.01
N VAL A 182 4.44 -3.39 -0.44
CA VAL A 182 4.59 -4.01 -1.78
C VAL A 182 5.02 -5.47 -1.63
N LEU A 183 4.16 -6.39 -2.03
CA LEU A 183 4.44 -7.83 -2.01
C LEU A 183 4.54 -8.33 -3.46
N ARG A 184 5.73 -8.76 -3.88
CA ARG A 184 5.96 -9.30 -5.22
C ARG A 184 6.13 -10.81 -5.17
N SER A 185 5.39 -11.51 -6.01
CA SER A 185 5.55 -12.95 -6.25
C SER A 185 6.04 -13.16 -7.68
N ASN A 186 7.13 -13.91 -7.84
CA ASN A 186 7.61 -14.34 -9.15
C ASN A 186 7.49 -15.87 -9.28
N LYS A 187 6.85 -16.33 -10.36
CA LYS A 187 6.69 -17.75 -10.70
C LYS A 187 6.89 -17.95 -12.21
N GLY A 188 8.10 -18.34 -12.60
CA GLY A 188 8.50 -18.37 -14.02
C GLY A 188 8.38 -16.98 -14.66
N ASP A 189 7.71 -16.89 -15.81
CA ASP A 189 7.47 -15.62 -16.52
C ASP A 189 6.31 -14.78 -15.96
N LYS A 190 5.66 -15.28 -14.89
CA LYS A 190 4.59 -14.58 -14.20
C LYS A 190 5.16 -13.78 -13.03
N SER A 191 4.87 -12.48 -13.00
CA SER A 191 5.10 -11.59 -11.86
C SER A 191 3.75 -11.06 -11.37
N SER A 192 3.49 -11.18 -10.08
CA SER A 192 2.33 -10.60 -9.40
C SER A 192 2.84 -9.61 -8.37
N VAL A 193 2.24 -8.43 -8.30
CA VAL A 193 2.53 -7.45 -7.27
C VAL A 193 1.22 -7.07 -6.60
N VAL A 194 1.16 -7.29 -5.29
CA VAL A 194 0.07 -6.88 -4.43
C VAL A 194 0.51 -5.68 -3.62
N PHE A 195 -0.34 -4.66 -3.60
CA PHE A 195 -0.14 -3.45 -2.84
C PHE A 195 -1.16 -3.37 -1.74
N THR A 196 -0.77 -2.87 -0.56
CA THR A 196 -1.73 -2.47 0.48
C THR A 196 -1.45 -1.07 0.96
N THR A 197 -2.46 -0.23 1.01
CA THR A 197 -2.41 1.10 1.65
C THR A 197 -3.59 1.28 2.60
N PHE A 198 -3.55 2.33 3.40
CA PHE A 198 -4.56 2.62 4.40
C PHE A 198 -5.34 3.88 4.06
N LEU A 199 -6.64 3.87 4.38
CA LEU A 199 -7.52 5.01 4.17
C LEU A 199 -8.63 5.03 5.23
N PRO A 200 -9.21 6.20 5.53
CA PRO A 200 -10.38 6.28 6.40
C PRO A 200 -11.59 5.59 5.75
N GLN A 201 -12.35 4.87 6.55
CA GLN A 201 -13.67 4.39 6.13
C GLN A 201 -14.65 5.55 5.96
N THR A 202 -14.69 6.48 6.92
CA THR A 202 -15.43 7.75 6.80
C THR A 202 -14.58 8.95 7.18
N GLU A 203 -13.99 8.93 8.37
CA GLU A 203 -13.21 10.03 8.93
C GLU A 203 -12.14 9.50 9.88
N THR A 204 -10.95 10.09 9.88
CA THR A 204 -9.86 9.75 10.80
C THR A 204 -8.96 10.94 11.06
N GLN A 205 -8.11 10.84 12.09
CA GLN A 205 -7.05 11.81 12.33
C GLN A 205 -5.84 11.48 11.46
N LEU A 206 -5.14 12.53 11.02
CA LEU A 206 -3.89 12.40 10.27
C LEU A 206 -2.86 11.56 11.05
N LEU A 207 -2.77 11.75 12.36
CA LEU A 207 -1.84 11.01 13.21
C LEU A 207 -2.07 9.49 13.12
N ASP A 208 -3.31 9.02 13.08
CA ASP A 208 -3.63 7.58 12.98
C ASP A 208 -3.14 6.98 11.66
N LEU A 209 -3.33 7.71 10.55
CA LEU A 209 -2.79 7.30 9.25
C LEU A 209 -1.26 7.36 9.22
N LEU A 210 -0.64 8.39 9.82
CA LEU A 210 0.82 8.52 9.89
C LEU A 210 1.46 7.39 10.69
N LEU A 211 0.82 6.99 11.79
CA LEU A 211 1.21 5.84 12.59
C LEU A 211 1.24 4.60 11.69
N LEU A 212 0.14 4.29 11.01
CA LEU A 212 0.06 3.15 10.09
C LEU A 212 1.05 3.27 8.91
N GLN A 213 1.28 4.48 8.42
CA GLN A 213 2.24 4.78 7.36
C GLN A 213 3.65 4.33 7.76
N ARG A 214 4.05 4.49 9.04
CA ARG A 214 5.36 4.01 9.52
C ARG A 214 5.56 2.51 9.40
N LEU A 215 4.49 1.71 9.51
CA LEU A 215 4.58 0.26 9.31
C LEU A 215 4.80 -0.11 7.83
N THR A 216 4.39 0.78 6.92
CA THR A 216 4.47 0.54 5.48
C THR A 216 5.65 1.26 4.82
N GLU A 217 6.31 2.16 5.54
CA GLU A 217 7.43 2.95 5.06
C GLU A 217 8.54 2.00 4.59
N PHE A 218 8.87 2.08 3.29
CA PHE A 218 9.82 1.19 2.63
C PHE A 218 9.52 -0.33 2.67
N ALA A 219 8.40 -0.75 3.26
CA ALA A 219 8.02 -2.16 3.37
C ALA A 219 7.78 -2.79 1.99
N HIS A 220 8.68 -3.70 1.61
CA HIS A 220 8.57 -4.49 0.40
C HIS A 220 9.14 -5.89 0.62
N HIS A 221 8.52 -6.90 0.00
CA HIS A 221 8.94 -8.29 0.09
C HIS A 221 8.83 -8.97 -1.27
N GLU A 222 9.82 -9.79 -1.60
CA GLU A 222 9.80 -10.63 -2.80
C GLU A 222 9.75 -12.11 -2.42
N PHE A 223 8.84 -12.83 -3.07
CA PHE A 223 8.62 -14.25 -2.90
C PHE A 223 8.94 -14.98 -4.20
N LEU A 224 9.59 -16.13 -4.07
CA LEU A 224 9.84 -17.05 -5.16
C LEU A 224 8.85 -18.21 -5.04
N ASN A 225 8.04 -18.42 -6.08
CA ASN A 225 7.08 -19.52 -6.21
C ASN A 225 5.91 -19.56 -5.21
N SER A 226 5.80 -18.63 -4.27
CA SER A 226 4.63 -18.44 -3.40
C SER A 226 3.94 -17.10 -3.68
N ASP A 227 2.62 -17.06 -3.54
CA ASP A 227 1.80 -15.84 -3.72
C ASP A 227 0.99 -15.61 -2.44
N VAL A 228 0.89 -14.36 -2.00
CA VAL A 228 0.09 -14.01 -0.81
C VAL A 228 -1.35 -13.78 -1.27
N PRO A 229 -2.34 -14.56 -0.77
CA PRO A 229 -3.73 -14.31 -1.08
C PRO A 229 -4.12 -12.88 -0.68
N LEU A 230 -4.92 -12.22 -1.51
CA LEU A 230 -5.20 -10.79 -1.35
C LEU A 230 -5.84 -10.47 0.01
N LEU A 231 -6.76 -11.32 0.49
CA LEU A 231 -7.37 -11.19 1.82
C LEU A 231 -6.35 -11.35 2.96
N ALA A 232 -5.30 -12.17 2.76
CA ALA A 232 -4.29 -12.44 3.76
C ALA A 232 -3.19 -11.36 3.83
N CYS A 233 -3.13 -10.42 2.88
CA CYS A 233 -2.09 -9.39 2.86
C CYS A 233 -2.05 -8.56 4.15
N PRO A 234 -3.17 -8.03 4.69
CA PRO A 234 -3.19 -7.32 5.97
C PRO A 234 -2.65 -8.13 7.12
N LEU A 235 -3.09 -9.38 7.24
CA LEU A 235 -2.61 -10.30 8.26
C LEU A 235 -1.09 -10.49 8.15
N TYR A 236 -0.59 -10.73 6.93
CA TYR A 236 0.83 -10.94 6.68
C TYR A 236 1.66 -9.74 7.12
N PHE A 237 1.42 -8.54 6.57
CA PHE A 237 2.32 -7.43 6.84
C PHE A 237 2.17 -6.88 8.28
N LEU A 238 0.96 -6.87 8.86
CA LEU A 238 0.76 -6.44 10.26
C LEU A 238 1.42 -7.39 11.27
N SER A 239 1.70 -8.63 10.85
CA SER A 239 2.45 -9.56 11.69
C SER A 239 3.88 -9.10 11.94
N PHE A 240 4.47 -8.26 11.08
CA PHE A 240 5.84 -7.74 11.23
C PHE A 240 5.85 -6.33 11.82
N GLY A 241 6.97 -5.93 12.42
CA GLY A 241 7.14 -4.62 13.05
C GLY A 241 6.44 -4.49 14.41
N GLU A 242 6.18 -3.27 14.85
CA GLU A 242 5.45 -2.99 16.09
C GLU A 242 3.93 -2.99 15.84
N THR A 243 3.13 -3.37 16.85
CA THR A 243 1.67 -3.38 16.70
C THR A 243 1.05 -2.12 17.28
N MET A 244 0.16 -1.48 16.52
CA MET A 244 -0.58 -0.30 16.97
C MET A 244 -2.07 -0.64 17.11
N ILE A 245 -2.58 -0.53 18.32
CA ILE A 245 -3.96 -0.91 18.68
C ILE A 245 -4.92 0.28 18.56
N SER A 246 -4.41 1.51 18.61
CA SER A 246 -5.22 2.71 18.85
C SER A 246 -5.85 3.34 17.60
N VAL A 247 -5.81 2.70 16.43
CA VAL A 247 -6.32 3.30 15.19
C VAL A 247 -7.76 2.87 14.95
N GLU A 248 -8.66 3.85 14.83
CA GLU A 248 -10.08 3.64 14.59
C GLU A 248 -10.48 4.03 13.17
N ASN A 249 -11.54 3.40 12.66
CA ASN A 249 -12.19 3.78 11.40
C ASN A 249 -11.28 3.75 10.15
N ILE A 250 -10.28 2.86 10.14
CA ILE A 250 -9.38 2.64 9.00
C ILE A 250 -9.73 1.37 8.22
N GLN A 251 -9.57 1.44 6.91
CA GLN A 251 -9.60 0.30 5.99
C GLN A 251 -8.24 0.13 5.30
N ALA A 252 -7.90 -1.12 4.98
CA ALA A 252 -6.87 -1.45 4.01
C ALA A 252 -7.46 -1.51 2.61
N LEU A 253 -6.91 -0.71 1.70
CA LEU A 253 -7.12 -0.84 0.27
C LEU A 253 -6.01 -1.70 -0.31
N ILE A 254 -6.40 -2.80 -0.94
CA ILE A 254 -5.48 -3.80 -1.47
C ILE A 254 -5.76 -3.97 -2.95
N TRP A 255 -4.73 -3.95 -3.78
CA TRP A 255 -4.90 -4.22 -5.21
C TRP A 255 -3.76 -5.05 -5.77
N ARG A 256 -4.07 -5.78 -6.84
CA ARG A 256 -3.12 -6.66 -7.52
C ARG A 256 -2.93 -6.25 -8.98
N ILE A 257 -1.66 -6.21 -9.38
CA ILE A 257 -1.27 -6.16 -10.80
C ILE A 257 -0.46 -7.40 -11.13
N GLU A 258 -0.64 -7.93 -12.33
CA GLU A 258 0.11 -9.07 -12.83
C GLU A 258 0.71 -8.77 -14.19
N LYS A 259 1.89 -9.35 -14.42
CA LYS A 259 2.49 -9.51 -15.73
C LYS A 259 2.66 -11.00 -16.02
N ASN A 260 2.24 -11.42 -17.19
CA ASN A 260 2.49 -12.76 -17.72
C ASN A 260 3.02 -12.62 -19.16
N GLY A 261 4.31 -12.86 -19.35
CA GLY A 261 5.00 -12.53 -20.60
C GLY A 261 4.86 -11.04 -20.95
N ASN A 262 4.26 -10.72 -22.10
CA ASN A 262 4.04 -9.35 -22.56
C ASN A 262 2.71 -8.74 -22.08
N PHE A 263 1.84 -9.52 -21.44
CA PHE A 263 0.55 -9.06 -20.98
C PHE A 263 0.64 -8.53 -19.55
N GLN A 264 0.03 -7.36 -19.33
CA GLN A 264 -0.07 -6.73 -18.02
C GLN A 264 -1.55 -6.47 -17.72
N ARG A 265 -1.99 -6.76 -16.51
CA ARG A 265 -3.38 -6.57 -16.08
C ARG A 265 -3.45 -6.17 -14.61
N SER A 266 -4.48 -5.43 -14.25
CA SER A 266 -4.95 -5.38 -12.87
C SER A 266 -6.07 -6.41 -12.73
N LEU A 267 -6.08 -7.13 -11.62
CA LEU A 267 -7.02 -8.22 -11.40
C LEU A 267 -8.03 -7.92 -10.31
N ASP A 268 -7.55 -7.44 -9.18
CA ASP A 268 -8.34 -7.44 -7.96
C ASP A 268 -8.13 -6.14 -7.20
N VAL A 269 -9.21 -5.62 -6.63
CA VAL A 269 -9.21 -4.49 -5.70
C VAL A 269 -10.16 -4.85 -4.56
N SER A 270 -9.68 -4.79 -3.32
CA SER A 270 -10.48 -5.06 -2.12
C SER A 270 -10.29 -3.97 -1.08
N LEU A 271 -11.37 -3.69 -0.35
CA LEU A 271 -11.37 -2.87 0.85
C LEU A 271 -11.66 -3.76 2.04
N ILE A 272 -10.74 -3.79 3.01
CA ILE A 272 -10.83 -4.65 4.19
C ILE A 272 -10.82 -3.79 5.45
N ARG A 273 -11.76 -4.03 6.36
CA ARG A 273 -11.74 -3.42 7.70
C ARG A 273 -10.63 -4.04 8.53
N LEU A 274 -9.90 -3.20 9.27
CA LEU A 274 -8.69 -3.64 9.98
C LEU A 274 -8.88 -3.85 11.47
N ASP A 275 -9.97 -3.39 12.04
CA ASP A 275 -10.29 -3.50 13.46
C ASP A 275 -10.01 -4.89 14.04
N LYS A 276 -10.62 -5.93 13.46
CA LYS A 276 -10.47 -7.29 13.97
C LYS A 276 -9.13 -7.92 13.65
N ILE A 277 -8.49 -7.52 12.55
CA ILE A 277 -7.13 -7.97 12.22
C ILE A 277 -6.11 -7.37 13.19
N LEU A 278 -6.21 -6.08 13.49
CA LEU A 278 -5.34 -5.39 14.44
C LEU A 278 -5.53 -5.92 15.86
N GLU A 279 -6.77 -6.13 16.28
CA GLU A 279 -7.09 -6.75 17.56
C GLU A 279 -6.42 -8.13 17.69
N PHE A 280 -6.61 -8.99 16.68
CA PHE A 280 -5.97 -10.31 16.63
C PHE A 280 -4.45 -10.23 16.66
N ILE A 281 -3.85 -9.41 15.78
CA ILE A 281 -2.39 -9.26 15.67
C ILE A 281 -1.78 -8.74 16.98
N SER A 282 -2.47 -7.85 17.68
CA SER A 282 -2.01 -7.33 18.96
C SER A 282 -2.02 -8.39 20.05
N ALA A 283 -3.11 -9.13 20.16
CA ALA A 283 -3.26 -10.18 21.16
C ALA A 283 -2.31 -11.34 20.88
N VAL A 284 -2.17 -11.76 19.61
CA VAL A 284 -1.31 -12.88 19.24
C VAL A 284 0.17 -12.54 19.47
N LYS A 285 0.63 -11.33 19.10
CA LYS A 285 2.04 -10.94 19.31
C LYS A 285 2.38 -10.73 20.78
N LEU A 286 1.42 -10.28 21.59
CA LEU A 286 1.58 -10.18 23.04
C LEU A 286 1.76 -11.56 23.67
N GLN A 287 0.97 -12.55 23.24
CA GLN A 287 1.01 -13.91 23.79
C GLN A 287 2.13 -14.77 23.19
N ILE A 288 2.51 -14.47 21.94
CA ILE A 288 3.42 -15.23 21.09
C ILE A 288 4.37 -14.24 20.37
N PRO A 289 5.49 -13.86 21.01
CA PRO A 289 6.48 -12.98 20.39
C PRO A 289 7.11 -13.55 19.10
N SER A 290 7.09 -14.87 18.92
CA SER A 290 7.60 -15.56 17.72
C SER A 290 6.61 -15.57 16.54
N TRP A 291 5.42 -14.98 16.69
CA TRP A 291 4.39 -14.93 15.64
C TRP A 291 4.89 -14.49 14.25
N PRO A 292 5.72 -13.44 14.10
CA PRO A 292 6.22 -13.03 12.79
C PRO A 292 7.04 -14.13 12.10
N LYS A 293 7.81 -14.92 12.86
CA LYS A 293 8.59 -16.04 12.34
C LYS A 293 7.67 -17.15 11.82
N ILE A 294 6.59 -17.43 12.54
CA ILE A 294 5.60 -18.44 12.16
C ILE A 294 4.91 -18.03 10.86
N VAL A 295 4.43 -16.79 10.76
CA VAL A 295 3.80 -16.26 9.54
C VAL A 295 4.76 -16.31 8.36
N ASN A 296 6.03 -15.97 8.56
CA ASN A 296 7.04 -16.05 7.51
C ASN A 296 7.29 -17.50 7.05
N LYS A 297 7.31 -18.47 7.96
CA LYS A 297 7.43 -19.89 7.60
C LYS A 297 6.21 -20.37 6.81
N ILE A 298 5.01 -20.01 7.26
CA ILE A 298 3.75 -20.37 6.61
C ILE A 298 3.70 -19.84 5.17
N ILE A 299 4.09 -18.59 4.91
CA ILE A 299 4.02 -18.03 3.54
C ILE A 299 5.08 -18.61 2.59
N GLN A 300 6.22 -19.05 3.13
CA GLN A 300 7.32 -19.67 2.39
C GLN A 300 7.07 -21.15 2.09
N ASP A 301 5.94 -21.70 2.54
CA ASP A 301 5.54 -23.06 2.26
C ASP A 301 5.44 -23.33 0.75
N LYS A 302 6.11 -24.40 0.32
CA LYS A 302 6.11 -24.84 -1.08
C LYS A 302 4.87 -25.63 -1.43
N SER A 303 4.15 -26.19 -0.43
CA SER A 303 3.01 -27.08 -0.69
C SER A 303 1.76 -26.35 -1.16
N GLY A 304 1.60 -25.07 -0.79
CA GLY A 304 0.36 -24.33 -1.01
C GLY A 304 -0.47 -24.15 0.26
N ASP A 305 -0.36 -25.09 1.19
CA ASP A 305 -1.22 -25.19 2.37
C ASP A 305 -1.04 -24.00 3.30
N GLY A 306 0.19 -23.50 3.44
CA GLY A 306 0.44 -22.32 4.26
C GLY A 306 -0.33 -21.08 3.80
N GLN A 307 -0.44 -20.86 2.50
CA GLN A 307 -1.18 -19.71 1.96
C GLN A 307 -2.69 -19.86 2.19
N ILE A 308 -3.21 -21.09 2.10
CA ILE A 308 -4.61 -21.40 2.43
C ILE A 308 -4.89 -21.09 3.90
N ILE A 309 -3.99 -21.49 4.81
CA ILE A 309 -4.14 -21.22 6.25
C ILE A 309 -4.23 -19.72 6.54
N LEU A 310 -3.34 -18.90 5.96
CA LEU A 310 -3.40 -17.45 6.15
C LEU A 310 -4.67 -16.82 5.57
N SER A 311 -5.15 -17.35 4.43
CA SER A 311 -6.42 -16.93 3.84
C SER A 311 -7.60 -17.26 4.74
N ASP A 312 -7.65 -18.48 5.27
CA ASP A 312 -8.71 -18.94 6.18
C ASP A 312 -8.75 -18.07 7.46
N ILE A 313 -7.59 -17.78 8.06
CA ILE A 313 -7.49 -16.89 9.23
C ILE A 313 -8.00 -15.49 8.89
N ALA A 314 -7.54 -14.92 7.77
CA ALA A 314 -7.97 -13.59 7.37
C ALA A 314 -9.47 -13.53 7.06
N GLU A 315 -10.02 -14.53 6.37
CA GLU A 315 -11.45 -14.63 6.10
C GLU A 315 -12.26 -14.69 7.40
N ALA A 316 -11.83 -15.52 8.35
CA ALA A 316 -12.46 -15.62 9.67
C ALA A 316 -12.46 -14.29 10.42
N LEU A 317 -11.35 -13.54 10.39
CA LEU A 317 -11.25 -12.23 11.06
C LEU A 317 -12.10 -11.15 10.37
N VAL A 318 -12.21 -11.19 9.05
CA VAL A 318 -12.90 -10.14 8.28
C VAL A 318 -14.41 -10.36 8.21
N PHE A 319 -14.85 -11.61 8.03
CA PHE A 319 -16.26 -11.93 7.78
C PHE A 319 -16.92 -12.70 8.91
N GLY A 320 -16.16 -13.14 9.91
CA GLY A 320 -16.60 -14.13 10.88
C GLY A 320 -16.63 -15.53 10.27
N THR A 321 -16.48 -16.56 11.10
CA THR A 321 -16.65 -17.95 10.65
C THR A 321 -17.29 -18.81 11.74
N ARG A 322 -17.99 -19.87 11.31
CA ARG A 322 -18.55 -20.89 12.20
C ARG A 322 -17.59 -22.04 12.49
N ASP A 323 -16.48 -22.16 11.76
CA ASP A 323 -15.58 -23.32 11.84
C ASP A 323 -14.12 -22.92 12.11
N THR A 324 -13.91 -22.15 13.18
CA THR A 324 -12.58 -21.81 13.70
C THR A 324 -11.76 -23.07 13.97
N TYR A 325 -12.43 -24.16 14.40
CA TYR A 325 -11.81 -25.46 14.66
C TYR A 325 -11.09 -26.04 13.45
N LYS A 326 -11.69 -25.99 12.25
CA LYS A 326 -11.03 -26.47 11.02
C LYS A 326 -9.78 -25.67 10.68
N ILE A 327 -9.81 -24.35 10.88
CA ILE A 327 -8.66 -23.47 10.65
C ILE A 327 -7.52 -23.84 11.60
N ILE A 328 -7.84 -23.99 12.89
CA ILE A 328 -6.90 -24.40 13.92
C ILE A 328 -6.31 -25.78 13.60
N ARG A 329 -7.15 -26.76 13.24
CA ARG A 329 -6.69 -28.10 12.91
C ARG A 329 -5.72 -28.10 11.73
N ARG A 330 -5.98 -27.29 10.69
CA ARG A 330 -5.05 -27.11 9.56
C ARG A 330 -3.73 -26.49 10.00
N LEU A 331 -3.79 -25.42 10.81
CA LEU A 331 -2.62 -24.77 11.36
C LEU A 331 -1.78 -25.73 12.22
N VAL A 332 -2.43 -26.50 13.11
CA VAL A 332 -1.79 -27.54 13.94
C VAL A 332 -1.14 -28.61 13.06
N SER A 333 -1.87 -29.17 12.08
CA SER A 333 -1.31 -30.19 11.19
C SER A 333 -0.10 -29.69 10.40
N TYR A 334 -0.17 -28.46 9.88
CA TYR A 334 0.95 -27.82 9.18
C TYR A 334 2.17 -27.70 10.08
N VAL A 335 1.97 -27.19 11.29
CA VAL A 335 3.02 -27.01 12.29
C VAL A 335 3.63 -28.34 12.74
N MET A 336 2.80 -29.34 13.05
CA MET A 336 3.25 -30.64 13.60
C MET A 336 4.02 -31.49 12.58
N ASN A 337 3.91 -31.15 11.30
CA ASN A 337 4.70 -31.75 10.23
C ASN A 337 6.06 -31.03 10.03
N GLY A 338 6.30 -29.90 10.72
CA GLY A 338 7.57 -29.17 10.72
C GLY A 338 8.58 -29.64 11.77
N GLU A 339 9.80 -29.10 11.69
CA GLU A 339 10.95 -29.49 12.52
C GLU A 339 10.91 -28.94 13.96
N GLU A 340 10.08 -27.93 14.27
CA GLU A 340 10.02 -27.23 15.58
C GLU A 340 8.70 -27.49 16.33
N LYS A 341 8.39 -28.77 16.62
CA LYS A 341 7.07 -29.18 17.12
C LYS A 341 6.70 -28.61 18.50
N ASP A 342 7.65 -28.57 19.44
CA ASP A 342 7.36 -28.28 20.85
C ASP A 342 7.13 -26.79 21.15
N GLU A 343 7.81 -25.89 20.44
CA GLU A 343 7.63 -24.45 20.59
C GLU A 343 6.31 -24.01 19.96
N ILE A 344 5.99 -24.55 18.79
CA ILE A 344 4.80 -24.12 18.05
C ILE A 344 3.52 -24.78 18.59
N ALA A 345 3.58 -25.99 19.18
CA ALA A 345 2.44 -26.58 19.89
C ALA A 345 1.91 -25.67 21.02
N LYS A 346 2.81 -25.07 21.83
CA LYS A 346 2.44 -24.13 22.90
C LYS A 346 1.86 -22.81 22.38
N VAL A 347 2.16 -22.48 21.13
CA VAL A 347 1.68 -21.28 20.44
C VAL A 347 0.27 -21.50 19.89
N LEU A 348 -0.05 -22.71 19.43
CA LEU A 348 -1.32 -23.02 18.79
C LEU A 348 -2.54 -22.85 19.70
N ASP A 349 -2.43 -23.22 20.98
CA ASP A 349 -3.51 -23.01 21.95
C ASP A 349 -3.82 -21.51 22.15
N LYS A 350 -2.78 -20.68 22.16
CA LYS A 350 -2.89 -19.22 22.31
C LYS A 350 -3.46 -18.55 21.06
N VAL A 351 -3.04 -18.99 19.87
CA VAL A 351 -3.63 -18.53 18.59
C VAL A 351 -5.11 -18.90 18.53
N THR A 352 -5.46 -20.12 18.94
CA THR A 352 -6.83 -20.65 18.99
C THR A 352 -7.72 -19.79 19.87
N LEU A 353 -7.34 -19.59 21.13
CA LEU A 353 -8.11 -18.78 22.08
C LEU A 353 -8.27 -17.34 21.60
N THR A 354 -7.23 -16.77 21.00
CA THR A 354 -7.26 -15.41 20.47
C THR A 354 -8.19 -15.30 19.27
N LEU A 355 -8.08 -16.22 18.31
CA LEU A 355 -8.93 -16.24 17.12
C LEU A 355 -10.39 -16.40 17.50
N GLU A 356 -10.72 -17.38 18.35
CA GLU A 356 -12.10 -17.60 18.81
C GLU A 356 -12.69 -16.38 19.50
N ARG A 357 -11.92 -15.73 20.38
CA ARG A 357 -12.37 -14.53 21.10
C ARG A 357 -12.69 -13.42 20.12
N THR A 358 -11.77 -13.11 19.22
CA THR A 358 -11.92 -11.99 18.28
C THR A 358 -13.05 -12.24 17.26
N THR A 359 -13.30 -13.49 16.86
CA THR A 359 -14.38 -13.82 15.92
C THR A 359 -15.78 -13.95 16.55
N LYS A 360 -15.89 -14.28 17.85
CA LYS A 360 -17.19 -14.45 18.54
C LYS A 360 -17.87 -13.12 18.87
N GLU A 361 -17.12 -12.02 18.82
CA GLU A 361 -17.60 -10.66 19.10
C GLU A 361 -18.13 -9.91 17.84
N GLN A 362 -18.25 -10.62 16.70
CA GLN A 362 -18.87 -10.12 15.45
C GLN A 362 -20.31 -10.64 15.33
#